data_AF-A0A2V3I0N7-F1
#
_entry.id   AF-A0A2V3I0N7-F1
#
_cell.length_a   1.000
_cell.length_b   1.000
_cell.length_c   1.000
_cell.angle_alpha   90.00
_cell.angle_beta   90.00
_cell.angle_gamma   90.00
#
_symmetry.space_group_name_H-M   'P 1'
#
loop_
_entity.id
_entity.type
_entity.pdbx_description
1 polymer ?
#
loop_
_entity_poly.entity_id
_entity_poly.type
_entity_poly.pdbx_seq_one_letter_code
_entity_poly.pdbx_strand_id
1 'polypeptide(L)'
;MEQLHRHLIRFIAIDTVFVTLIILSLLSTWNGPVRIFTLIVGAVLVPLGVLTTYTLHKRTEYGNKLGIYSLSLFGSAFLLFGLIVVSDSMSAGGIWFLQGILFLLLGVSALRRIPTMRNPAYIQWYEGTGWGGNLRSSADDREVLATCPSCLSILAVYPNRMTSSDRCPNCNSNLISGEEE
;
A
#
# COMPACT_ATOMS: atom_id res chain seq x y z
N MET A 1 -7.78 -1.10 10.10
CA MET A 1 -7.00 -0.80 8.87
C MET A 1 -5.99 0.33 9.06
N GLU A 2 -6.27 1.33 9.89
CA GLU A 2 -5.34 2.45 10.10
C GLU A 2 -4.00 2.06 10.72
N GLN A 3 -4.00 1.14 11.71
CA GLN A 3 -2.76 0.62 12.31
C GLN A 3 -1.89 -0.13 11.28
N LEU A 4 -2.51 -0.92 10.40
CA LEU A 4 -1.84 -1.63 9.31
C LEU A 4 -1.20 -0.64 8.33
N HIS A 5 -1.95 0.38 7.92
CA HIS A 5 -1.47 1.44 7.03
C HIS A 5 -0.29 2.21 7.64
N ARG A 6 -0.37 2.56 8.93
CA ARG A 6 0.72 3.22 9.66
C ARG A 6 1.97 2.36 9.74
N HIS A 7 1.82 1.06 9.99
CA HIS A 7 2.94 0.12 9.97
C HIS A 7 3.57 0.01 8.57
N LEU A 8 2.75 0.03 7.52
CA LEU A 8 3.21 -0.06 6.14
C LEU A 8 3.98 1.19 5.69
N ILE A 9 3.50 2.39 6.06
CA ILE A 9 4.24 3.65 5.83
C ILE A 9 5.61 3.61 6.51
N ARG A 10 5.66 3.20 7.78
CA ARG A 10 6.92 3.10 8.53
C ARG A 10 7.87 2.11 7.90
N PHE A 11 7.35 0.97 7.43
CA PHE A 11 8.15 -0.05 6.75
C PHE A 11 8.78 0.49 5.45
N ILE A 12 7.98 1.14 4.58
CA ILE A 12 8.50 1.76 3.35
C ILE A 12 9.53 2.84 3.67
N ALA A 13 9.28 3.69 4.69
CA ALA A 13 10.22 4.71 5.09
C ALA A 13 11.55 4.13 5.60
N ILE A 14 11.53 2.97 6.26
CA ILE A 14 12.75 2.29 6.70
C ILE A 14 13.48 1.69 5.49
N ASP A 15 12.77 1.08 4.55
CA ASP A 15 13.36 0.53 3.33
C ASP A 15 14.06 1.60 2.49
N THR A 16 13.46 2.80 2.38
CA THR A 16 14.07 3.91 1.64
C THR A 16 15.34 4.43 2.31
N VAL A 17 15.40 4.45 3.64
CA VAL A 17 16.62 4.76 4.40
C VAL A 17 17.68 3.69 4.15
N PHE A 18 17.34 2.41 4.18
CA PHE A 18 18.28 1.33 3.87
C PHE A 18 18.86 1.43 2.46
N VAL A 19 18.01 1.66 1.45
CA VAL A 19 18.47 1.87 0.06
C VAL A 19 19.43 3.05 -0.01
N THR A 20 19.10 4.15 0.67
CA THR A 20 19.97 5.34 0.69
C THR A 20 21.33 5.04 1.31
N LEU A 21 21.37 4.32 2.44
CA LEU A 21 22.61 3.91 3.10
C LEU A 21 23.46 2.97 2.22
N ILE A 22 22.82 2.02 1.54
CA ILE A 22 23.51 1.09 0.63
C ILE A 22 24.13 1.85 -0.54
N ILE A 23 23.38 2.78 -1.14
CA ILE A 23 23.88 3.65 -2.21
C ILE A 23 25.07 4.47 -1.72
N LEU A 24 24.98 5.12 -0.56
CA LEU A 24 26.10 5.87 0.02
C LEU A 24 27.33 4.99 0.27
N SER A 25 27.15 3.78 0.79
CA SER A 25 28.24 2.82 0.98
C SER A 25 28.89 2.43 -0.36
N LEU A 26 28.10 2.14 -1.39
CA LEU A 26 28.61 1.81 -2.72
C LEU A 26 29.36 2.98 -3.37
N LEU A 27 28.88 4.21 -3.18
CA LEU A 27 29.56 5.42 -3.66
C LEU A 27 30.95 5.62 -3.04
N SER A 28 31.13 5.20 -1.78
CA SER A 28 32.41 5.32 -1.08
C SER A 28 33.40 4.23 -1.49
N THR A 29 32.90 3.03 -1.81
CA THR A 29 33.74 1.87 -2.12
C THR A 29 34.14 1.82 -3.59
N TRP A 30 33.26 2.24 -4.50
CA TRP A 30 33.44 2.05 -5.93
C TRP A 30 33.95 3.31 -6.64
N ASN A 31 34.95 3.13 -7.50
CA ASN A 31 35.54 4.20 -8.32
C ASN A 31 35.31 3.93 -9.81
N GLY A 32 35.30 4.99 -10.63
CA GLY A 32 35.17 4.91 -12.09
C GLY A 32 33.71 4.85 -12.60
N PRO A 33 33.43 4.19 -13.74
CA PRO A 33 32.12 4.24 -14.41
C PRO A 33 30.99 3.62 -13.59
N VAL A 34 31.31 2.63 -12.75
CA VAL A 34 30.35 2.01 -11.83
C VAL A 34 29.78 3.00 -10.80
N ARG A 35 30.57 4.01 -10.38
CA ARG A 35 30.12 5.06 -9.46
C ARG A 35 29.06 5.95 -10.09
N ILE A 36 29.21 6.27 -11.37
CA ILE A 36 28.24 7.06 -12.15
C ILE A 36 26.93 6.27 -12.28
N PHE A 37 27.02 4.97 -12.55
CA PHE A 37 25.84 4.10 -12.59
C PHE A 37 25.10 4.07 -11.24
N THR A 38 25.82 3.90 -10.13
CA THR A 38 25.22 3.91 -8.78
C THR A 38 24.59 5.26 -8.46
N LEU A 39 25.17 6.37 -8.91
CA LEU A 39 24.58 7.70 -8.76
C LEU A 39 23.27 7.85 -9.53
N ILE A 40 23.21 7.38 -10.78
CA ILE A 40 21.98 7.42 -11.59
C ILE A 40 20.88 6.59 -10.92
N VAL A 41 21.23 5.37 -10.48
CA VAL A 41 20.29 4.49 -9.78
C VAL A 41 19.81 5.14 -8.47
N GLY A 42 20.71 5.68 -7.66
CA GLY A 42 20.37 6.39 -6.43
C GLY A 42 19.47 7.61 -6.67
N ALA A 43 19.77 8.39 -7.71
CA ALA A 43 18.99 9.56 -8.10
C ALA A 43 17.57 9.22 -8.57
N VAL A 44 17.29 7.96 -8.92
CA VAL A 44 15.93 7.50 -9.27
C VAL A 44 15.25 6.84 -8.06
N LEU A 45 15.94 5.93 -7.37
CA LEU A 45 15.38 5.14 -6.29
C LEU A 45 15.02 5.97 -5.05
N VAL A 46 15.90 6.90 -4.65
CA VAL A 46 15.71 7.73 -3.46
C VAL A 46 14.49 8.65 -3.59
N PRO A 47 14.34 9.46 -4.65
CA PRO A 47 13.16 10.30 -4.78
C PRO A 47 11.88 9.49 -5.01
N LEU A 48 11.94 8.33 -5.67
CA LEU A 48 10.78 7.42 -5.75
C LEU A 48 10.33 6.98 -4.35
N GLY A 49 11.27 6.60 -3.49
CA GLY A 49 10.98 6.22 -2.11
C GLY A 49 10.41 7.36 -1.26
N VAL A 50 10.95 8.57 -1.40
CA VAL A 50 10.43 9.76 -0.71
C VAL A 50 9.04 10.12 -1.25
N LEU A 51 8.83 10.02 -2.56
CA LEU A 51 7.54 10.29 -3.18
C LEU A 51 6.49 9.27 -2.75
N THR A 52 6.83 7.98 -2.64
CA THR A 52 5.88 6.95 -2.21
C THR A 52 5.48 7.14 -0.75
N THR A 53 6.44 7.41 0.14
CA THR A 53 6.13 7.71 1.55
C THR A 53 5.27 8.97 1.69
N TYR A 54 5.57 10.02 0.94
CA TYR A 54 4.78 11.26 0.93
C TYR A 54 3.36 11.05 0.38
N THR A 55 3.23 10.35 -0.76
CA THR A 55 1.92 10.09 -1.41
C THR A 55 1.03 9.16 -0.60
N LEU A 56 1.60 8.19 0.12
CA LEU A 56 0.88 7.36 1.10
C LEU A 56 0.47 8.19 2.33
N HIS A 57 1.34 9.08 2.82
CA HIS A 57 1.02 9.92 3.97
C HIS A 57 -0.13 10.89 3.67
N LYS A 58 -0.12 11.50 2.47
CA LYS A 58 -1.18 12.38 1.98
C LYS A 58 -2.43 11.63 1.49
N ARG A 59 -2.41 10.28 1.48
CA ARG A 59 -3.49 9.40 0.98
C ARG A 59 -4.02 9.80 -0.40
N THR A 60 -3.11 9.96 -1.35
CA THR A 60 -3.48 10.23 -2.75
C THR A 60 -3.97 8.97 -3.45
N GLU A 61 -4.88 9.10 -4.43
CA GLU A 61 -5.45 8.00 -5.22
C GLU A 61 -4.35 7.12 -5.88
N TYR A 62 -3.29 7.76 -6.38
CA TYR A 62 -2.14 7.07 -6.99
C TYR A 62 -1.17 6.44 -5.98
N GLY A 63 -1.25 6.83 -4.70
CA GLY A 63 -0.30 6.43 -3.66
C GLY A 63 -0.26 4.91 -3.44
N ASN A 64 -1.39 4.21 -3.50
CA ASN A 64 -1.40 2.76 -3.32
C ASN A 64 -0.71 2.03 -4.48
N LYS A 65 -0.96 2.46 -5.74
CA LYS A 65 -0.32 1.89 -6.92
C LYS A 65 1.20 2.13 -6.90
N LEU A 66 1.62 3.37 -6.62
CA LEU A 66 3.03 3.73 -6.47
C LEU A 66 3.70 2.95 -5.33
N GLY A 67 3.01 2.78 -4.20
CA GLY A 67 3.45 1.95 -3.08
C GLY A 67 3.76 0.52 -3.51
N ILE A 68 2.84 -0.14 -4.22
CA ILE A 68 3.04 -1.50 -4.73
C ILE A 68 4.24 -1.59 -5.67
N TYR A 69 4.38 -0.66 -6.64
CA TYR A 69 5.51 -0.66 -7.56
C TYR A 69 6.85 -0.44 -6.86
N SER A 70 6.92 0.54 -5.95
CA SER A 70 8.14 0.82 -5.20
C SER A 70 8.54 -0.34 -4.29
N LEU A 71 7.58 -0.98 -3.61
CA LEU A 71 7.85 -2.13 -2.75
C LEU A 71 8.33 -3.35 -3.54
N SER A 72 7.74 -3.58 -4.72
CA SER A 72 8.20 -4.62 -5.64
C SER A 72 9.62 -4.37 -6.12
N LEU A 73 9.92 -3.11 -6.48
CA LEU A 73 11.21 -2.70 -6.98
C LEU A 73 12.32 -2.80 -5.90
N PHE A 74 12.06 -2.28 -4.69
CA PHE A 74 13.00 -2.41 -3.56
C PHE A 74 13.16 -3.86 -3.13
N GLY A 75 12.07 -4.62 -3.04
CA GLY A 75 12.11 -6.05 -2.69
C GLY A 75 12.95 -6.85 -3.69
N SER A 76 12.75 -6.64 -4.99
CA SER A 76 13.54 -7.28 -6.05
C SER A 76 15.01 -6.86 -5.99
N ALA A 77 15.30 -5.56 -5.80
CA ALA A 77 16.67 -5.07 -5.68
C ALA A 77 17.40 -5.72 -4.50
N PHE A 78 16.76 -5.80 -3.32
CA PHE A 78 17.34 -6.47 -2.16
C PHE A 78 17.58 -7.95 -2.37
N LEU A 79 16.70 -8.65 -3.09
CA LEU A 79 16.91 -10.05 -3.45
C LEU A 79 18.13 -10.23 -4.36
N LEU A 80 18.27 -9.40 -5.39
CA LEU A 80 19.41 -9.46 -6.30
C LEU A 80 20.72 -9.14 -5.58
N PHE A 81 20.76 -8.07 -4.77
CA PHE A 81 21.93 -7.74 -3.97
C PHE A 81 22.27 -8.85 -2.97
N GLY A 82 21.26 -9.40 -2.29
CA GLY A 82 21.45 -10.53 -1.38
C GLY A 82 22.05 -11.75 -2.06
N LEU A 83 21.56 -12.09 -3.26
CA LEU A 83 22.06 -13.24 -4.03
C LEU A 83 23.51 -13.03 -4.49
N ILE A 84 23.85 -11.83 -4.97
CA ILE A 84 25.22 -11.48 -5.36
C ILE A 84 26.16 -11.63 -4.14
N VAL A 85 25.79 -11.02 -3.00
CA VAL A 85 26.62 -11.05 -1.79
C VAL A 85 26.79 -12.49 -1.25
N VAL A 86 25.72 -13.29 -1.24
CA VAL A 86 25.80 -14.71 -0.84
C VAL A 86 26.71 -15.49 -1.78
N SER A 87 26.62 -15.25 -3.09
CA SER A 87 27.44 -15.97 -4.07
C SER A 87 28.93 -15.68 -3.93
N ASP A 88 29.30 -14.42 -3.65
CA ASP A 88 30.68 -13.97 -3.46
C ASP A 88 31.25 -14.45 -2.12
N SER A 89 30.44 -14.41 -1.06
CA SER A 89 30.85 -14.79 0.30
C SER A 89 30.87 -16.30 0.56
N MET A 90 30.45 -17.13 -0.39
CA MET A 90 30.39 -18.59 -0.24
C MET A 90 31.77 -19.23 -0.01
N SER A 91 32.85 -18.62 -0.52
CA SER A 91 34.22 -19.08 -0.27
C SER A 91 34.85 -18.48 0.99
N ALA A 92 34.34 -17.35 1.49
CA ALA A 92 35.01 -16.55 2.51
C ALA A 92 34.44 -16.73 3.92
N GLY A 93 33.28 -17.39 4.07
CA GLY A 93 32.68 -17.80 5.35
C GLY A 93 32.78 -16.77 6.48
N GLY A 94 31.79 -15.89 6.65
CA GLY A 94 31.85 -14.86 7.69
C GLY A 94 30.67 -13.88 7.71
N ILE A 95 30.90 -12.69 8.28
CA ILE A 95 29.88 -11.63 8.45
C ILE A 95 29.23 -11.23 7.13
N TRP A 96 29.98 -11.28 6.02
CA TRP A 96 29.49 -10.99 4.67
C TRP A 96 28.39 -11.96 4.20
N PHE A 97 28.47 -13.22 4.60
CA PHE A 97 27.45 -14.23 4.29
C PHE A 97 26.13 -13.94 5.03
N LEU A 98 26.23 -13.58 6.32
CA LEU A 98 25.07 -13.16 7.12
C LEU A 98 24.41 -11.91 6.54
N GLN A 99 25.21 -10.95 6.07
CA GLN A 99 24.72 -9.74 5.41
C GLN A 99 23.90 -10.08 4.13
N GLY A 100 24.38 -11.01 3.32
CA GLY A 100 23.67 -11.47 2.12
C GLY A 100 22.33 -12.13 2.45
N ILE A 101 22.29 -13.00 3.46
CA ILE A 101 21.05 -13.62 3.95
C ILE A 101 20.08 -12.56 4.49
N LEU A 102 20.57 -11.55 5.22
CA LEU A 102 19.73 -10.47 5.73
C LEU A 102 19.05 -9.71 4.60
N PHE A 103 19.77 -9.39 3.52
CA PHE A 103 19.18 -8.75 2.34
C PHE A 103 18.14 -9.63 1.66
N LEU A 104 18.37 -10.94 1.55
CA LEU A 104 17.36 -11.87 1.03
C LEU A 104 16.09 -11.85 1.90
N LEU A 105 16.23 -11.91 3.22
CA LEU A 105 15.09 -11.86 4.15
C LEU A 105 14.32 -10.55 4.07
N LEU A 106 15.03 -9.41 3.94
CA LEU A 106 14.42 -8.10 3.73
C LEU A 106 13.65 -8.06 2.41
N GLY A 107 14.24 -8.54 1.32
CA GLY A 107 13.60 -8.62 0.01
C GLY A 107 12.33 -9.48 0.02
N VAL A 108 12.39 -10.68 0.60
CA VAL A 108 11.21 -11.56 0.76
C VAL A 108 10.14 -10.88 1.63
N SER A 109 10.55 -10.22 2.71
CA SER A 109 9.62 -9.54 3.63
C SER A 109 8.90 -8.37 2.95
N ALA A 110 9.60 -7.61 2.11
CA ALA A 110 9.01 -6.56 1.28
C ALA A 110 7.99 -7.16 0.29
N LEU A 111 8.36 -8.20 -0.46
CA LEU A 111 7.46 -8.83 -1.43
C LEU A 111 6.21 -9.47 -0.78
N ARG A 112 6.35 -10.07 0.41
CA ARG A 112 5.23 -10.65 1.16
C ARG A 112 4.16 -9.64 1.55
N ARG A 113 4.46 -8.34 1.61
CA ARG A 113 3.49 -7.28 1.97
C ARG A 113 2.71 -6.75 0.77
N ILE A 114 3.14 -7.02 -0.47
CA ILE A 114 2.42 -6.67 -1.71
C ILE A 114 0.98 -7.21 -1.73
N PRO A 115 0.71 -8.51 -1.47
CA PRO A 115 -0.66 -9.04 -1.51
C PRO A 115 -1.58 -8.35 -0.49
N THR A 116 -1.06 -7.88 0.63
CA THR A 116 -1.84 -7.14 1.63
C THR A 116 -2.32 -5.79 1.08
N MET A 117 -1.48 -5.06 0.35
CA MET A 117 -1.87 -3.79 -0.31
C MET A 117 -2.78 -4.00 -1.52
N ARG A 118 -2.68 -5.16 -2.19
CA ARG A 118 -3.53 -5.53 -3.32
C ARG A 118 -4.91 -6.03 -2.90
N ASN A 119 -5.14 -6.23 -1.59
CA ASN A 119 -6.43 -6.71 -1.11
C ASN A 119 -7.52 -5.65 -1.40
N PRO A 120 -8.64 -6.02 -2.06
CA PRO A 120 -9.71 -5.07 -2.38
C PRO A 120 -10.28 -4.36 -1.15
N ALA A 121 -10.29 -5.01 0.02
CA ALA A 121 -10.73 -4.39 1.27
C ALA A 121 -9.79 -3.25 1.72
N TYR A 122 -8.47 -3.38 1.48
CA TYR A 122 -7.51 -2.33 1.79
C TYR A 122 -7.64 -1.16 0.82
N ILE A 123 -7.84 -1.44 -0.47
CA ILE A 123 -8.02 -0.42 -1.51
C ILE A 123 -9.25 0.44 -1.21
N GLN A 124 -10.40 -0.18 -0.93
CA GLN A 124 -11.64 0.52 -0.61
C GLN A 124 -11.51 1.40 0.64
N TRP A 125 -10.84 0.91 1.69
CA TRP A 125 -10.59 1.70 2.89
C TRP A 125 -9.62 2.88 2.63
N TYR A 126 -8.58 2.65 1.83
CA TYR A 126 -7.55 3.64 1.51
C TYR A 126 -8.13 4.79 0.66
N GLU A 127 -8.96 4.47 -0.34
CA GLU A 127 -9.62 5.46 -1.20
C GLU A 127 -10.73 6.21 -0.44
N GLY A 128 -11.50 5.52 0.41
CA GLY A 128 -12.60 6.12 1.19
C GLY A 128 -12.17 7.12 2.27
N THR A 129 -10.86 7.32 2.49
CA THR A 129 -10.33 8.23 3.52
C THR A 129 -9.34 9.28 2.98
N GLY A 130 -9.26 9.47 1.66
CA GLY A 130 -8.46 10.53 1.04
C GLY A 130 -8.92 11.93 1.49
N TRP A 131 -7.98 12.81 1.83
CA TRP A 131 -8.24 14.19 2.25
C TRP A 131 -8.74 15.01 1.06
N GLY A 132 -10.06 15.04 0.91
CA GLY A 132 -10.75 15.68 -0.21
C GLY A 132 -12.01 14.89 -0.50
N GLY A 133 -13.15 15.41 -0.02
CA GLY A 133 -14.45 14.82 -0.28
C GLY A 133 -14.67 14.49 -1.77
N ASN A 134 -15.57 13.54 -2.00
CA ASN A 134 -16.02 13.01 -3.30
C ASN A 134 -15.43 11.65 -3.76
N LEU A 135 -15.24 10.70 -2.84
CA LEU A 135 -15.79 9.37 -3.12
C LEU A 135 -17.20 9.40 -2.52
N ARG A 136 -18.30 9.59 -3.27
CA ARG A 136 -18.71 8.68 -4.35
C ARG A 136 -18.04 7.32 -4.19
N SER A 137 -18.21 6.74 -3.00
CA SER A 137 -18.19 5.30 -2.86
C SER A 137 -18.99 4.78 -4.04
N SER A 138 -18.45 3.81 -4.77
CA SER A 138 -19.19 3.01 -5.74
C SER A 138 -20.34 2.21 -5.07
N ALA A 139 -20.94 2.75 -4.01
CA ALA A 139 -22.28 2.50 -3.51
C ALA A 139 -23.36 3.13 -4.40
N ASP A 140 -22.99 3.82 -5.49
CA ASP A 140 -23.95 4.39 -6.45
C ASP A 140 -24.84 3.33 -7.12
N ASP A 141 -24.39 2.06 -7.14
CA ASP A 141 -25.14 0.97 -7.79
C ASP A 141 -24.89 -0.40 -7.13
N ARG A 142 -24.59 -0.46 -5.83
CA ARG A 142 -24.47 -1.74 -5.11
C ARG A 142 -25.65 -1.97 -4.19
N GLU A 143 -26.27 -3.12 -4.35
CA GLU A 143 -27.25 -3.63 -3.40
C GLU A 143 -26.58 -3.84 -2.05
N VAL A 144 -27.17 -3.26 -1.01
CA VAL A 144 -26.78 -3.48 0.38
C VAL A 144 -27.94 -4.12 1.12
N LEU A 145 -27.63 -5.06 1.99
CA LEU A 145 -28.61 -5.68 2.87
C LEU A 145 -28.86 -4.75 4.05
N ALA A 146 -30.06 -4.21 4.13
CA ALA A 146 -30.51 -3.36 5.22
C ALA A 146 -31.67 -4.03 5.96
N THR A 147 -31.85 -3.66 7.22
CA THR A 147 -32.97 -4.14 8.03
C THR A 147 -34.03 -3.05 8.13
N CYS A 148 -35.29 -3.39 7.88
CA CYS A 148 -36.39 -2.45 8.04
C CYS A 148 -36.54 -2.07 9.53
N PRO A 149 -36.61 -0.76 9.88
CA PRO A 149 -36.72 -0.33 11.27
C PRO A 149 -38.07 -0.70 11.92
N SER A 150 -39.13 -0.90 11.14
CA SER A 150 -40.47 -1.19 11.66
C SER A 150 -40.75 -2.68 11.87
N CYS A 151 -40.23 -3.56 11.01
CA CYS A 151 -40.56 -4.98 11.04
C CYS A 151 -39.35 -5.92 11.09
N LEU A 152 -38.13 -5.36 11.14
CA LEU A 152 -36.86 -6.10 11.19
C LEU A 152 -36.64 -7.08 10.03
N SER A 153 -37.40 -6.93 8.94
CA SER A 153 -37.20 -7.73 7.73
C SER A 153 -35.90 -7.32 7.03
N ILE A 154 -35.19 -8.29 6.47
CA ILE A 154 -33.96 -8.10 5.69
C ILE A 154 -34.36 -7.74 4.27
N LEU A 155 -33.94 -6.56 3.79
CA LEU A 155 -34.18 -6.06 2.44
C LEU A 155 -32.84 -5.80 1.73
N ALA A 156 -32.78 -6.14 0.44
CA ALA A 156 -31.74 -5.63 -0.45
C ALA A 156 -32.18 -4.25 -0.98
N VAL A 157 -31.42 -3.21 -0.69
CA VAL A 157 -31.73 -1.82 -1.06
C VAL A 157 -30.56 -1.17 -1.81
N TYR A 158 -30.88 -0.20 -2.67
CA TYR A 158 -29.91 0.66 -3.34
C TYR A 158 -29.95 2.04 -2.67
N PRO A 159 -29.04 2.38 -1.75
CA PRO A 159 -29.12 3.60 -0.93
C PRO A 159 -29.26 4.88 -1.75
N ASN A 160 -28.58 4.94 -2.90
CA ASN A 160 -28.57 6.11 -3.77
C ASN A 160 -29.79 6.22 -4.70
N ARG A 161 -30.63 5.18 -4.75
CA ARG A 161 -31.88 5.17 -5.52
C ARG A 161 -33.12 5.20 -4.62
N MET A 162 -32.94 5.28 -3.31
CA MET A 162 -34.07 5.33 -2.38
C MET A 162 -34.70 6.71 -2.38
N THR A 163 -36.02 6.75 -2.51
CA THR A 163 -36.86 7.94 -2.51
C THR A 163 -37.78 7.93 -1.28
N SER A 164 -38.28 9.09 -0.86
CA SER A 164 -39.22 9.16 0.29
C SER A 164 -40.52 8.37 0.07
N SER A 165 -40.80 7.97 -1.17
CA SER A 165 -41.92 7.09 -1.53
C SER A 165 -41.67 5.60 -1.31
N ASP A 166 -40.44 5.18 -1.02
CA ASP A 166 -40.11 3.76 -0.91
C ASP A 166 -40.63 3.16 0.40
N ARG A 167 -41.39 2.08 0.24
CA ARG A 167 -42.06 1.36 1.32
C ARG A 167 -41.52 -0.06 1.45
N CYS A 168 -41.50 -0.56 2.68
CA CYS A 168 -41.15 -1.94 2.95
C CYS A 168 -42.22 -2.88 2.34
N PRO A 169 -41.87 -3.89 1.52
CA PRO A 169 -42.86 -4.83 0.96
C PRO A 169 -43.50 -5.74 2.02
N ASN A 170 -42.88 -5.88 3.19
CA ASN A 170 -43.38 -6.75 4.26
C ASN A 170 -44.36 -6.04 5.21
N CYS A 171 -44.14 -4.76 5.52
CA CYS A 171 -44.95 -4.03 6.51
C CYS A 171 -45.54 -2.71 5.99
N ASN A 172 -45.25 -2.35 4.74
CA ASN A 172 -45.70 -1.14 4.07
C ASN A 172 -45.36 0.17 4.78
N SER A 173 -44.40 0.16 5.73
CA SER A 173 -43.89 1.36 6.38
C SER A 173 -42.86 2.07 5.49
N ASN A 174 -42.72 3.38 5.70
CA ASN A 174 -41.74 4.18 4.98
C ASN A 174 -40.32 3.78 5.41
N LEU A 175 -39.45 3.57 4.42
CA LEU A 175 -38.04 3.25 4.65
C LEU A 175 -37.19 4.50 4.97
N ILE A 176 -37.68 5.67 4.57
CA ILE A 176 -37.08 6.98 4.86
C ILE A 176 -38.05 7.76 5.74
N SER A 177 -37.65 8.04 6.98
CA SER A 177 -38.27 9.07 7.81
C SER A 177 -37.74 10.41 7.33
N GLY A 178 -38.57 11.19 6.62
CA GLY A 178 -38.21 12.56 6.27
C GLY A 178 -38.24 13.41 7.53
N GLU A 179 -37.09 13.65 8.14
CA GLU A 179 -36.89 14.71 9.15
C GLU A 179 -35.39 14.96 9.32
N GLU A 180 -34.92 16.08 8.76
CA GLU A 180 -33.94 17.00 9.33
C GLU A 180 -33.91 18.24 8.40
N GLU A 181 -34.71 19.25 8.74
CA GLU A 181 -34.47 20.66 8.36
C GLU A 181 -33.27 21.21 9.14
#